data_AF-A0A0J9CZD4-F1
#
_entry.id   AF-A0A0J9CZD4-F1
#
_cell.length_a   1.000
_cell.length_b   1.000
_cell.length_c   1.000
_cell.angle_alpha   90.00
_cell.angle_beta   90.00
_cell.angle_gamma   90.00
#
_symmetry.space_group_name_H-M   'P 1'
#
loop_
_entity.id
_entity.type
_entity.pdbx_description
1 polymer ?
#
loop_
_entity_poly.entity_id
_entity_poly.type
_entity_poly.pdbx_seq_one_letter_code
_entity_poly.pdbx_strand_id
1 'polypeptide(L)' 'MVKGKGSERAARALCEAEGLACDIRFEGAPMWQSFLPQVRTVLAAIADPGVAHGEEWTRIIAHLRAQAGPR' A
#
# COMPACT_ATOMS: atom_id res chain seq x y z
N MET A 1 -15.39 -5.48 4.72
CA MET A 1 -14.67 -4.30 5.25
C MET A 1 -13.23 -4.71 5.58
N VAL A 2 -12.26 -4.42 4.71
CA VAL A 2 -10.84 -4.62 5.04
C VAL A 2 -10.42 -3.47 5.98
N LYS A 3 -10.67 -3.63 7.29
CA LYS A 3 -10.08 -2.82 8.36
C LYS A 3 -8.87 -3.59 8.89
N GLY A 4 -7.84 -3.72 8.06
CA GLY A 4 -6.57 -4.32 8.45
C GLY A 4 -5.51 -3.24 8.69
N LYS A 5 -4.68 -3.38 9.73
CA LYS A 5 -3.51 -2.51 9.99
C LYS A 5 -2.61 -2.35 8.75
N GLY A 6 -2.62 -3.33 7.85
CA GLY A 6 -1.89 -3.29 6.57
C GLY A 6 -2.39 -2.23 5.58
N SER A 7 -3.72 -2.05 5.45
CA SER A 7 -4.27 -1.06 4.50
C SER A 7 -3.99 0.37 4.95
N GLU A 8 -4.08 0.65 6.26
CA GLU A 8 -3.69 1.95 6.80
C GLU A 8 -2.19 2.21 6.61
N ARG A 9 -1.33 1.22 6.91
CA ARG A 9 0.11 1.38 6.73
C ARG A 9 0.48 1.63 5.27
N ALA A 10 -0.16 0.92 4.33
CA ALA A 10 0.05 1.15 2.90
C ALA A 10 -0.42 2.55 2.47
N ALA A 11 -1.57 3.00 2.98
CA ALA A 11 -2.10 4.33 2.67
C ALA A 11 -1.21 5.45 3.24
N ARG A 12 -0.69 5.30 4.46
CA ARG A 12 0.29 6.24 5.05
C ARG A 12 1.61 6.26 4.28
N ALA A 13 2.07 5.11 3.78
CA ALA A 13 3.26 5.07 2.93
C ALA A 13 3.06 5.81 1.59
N LEU A 14 1.84 5.83 1.05
CA LEU A 14 1.51 6.64 -0.13
C LEU A 14 1.54 8.14 0.19
N CYS A 15 1.03 8.56 1.36
CA CYS A 15 1.19 9.95 1.80
C CYS A 15 2.67 10.35 1.90
N GLU A 16 3.52 9.51 2.51
CA GLU A 16 4.96 9.76 2.59
C GLU A 16 5.61 9.88 1.21
N ALA A 17 5.22 9.02 0.26
CA ALA A 17 5.74 9.05 -1.11
C ALA A 17 5.37 10.34 -1.86
N GLU A 18 4.18 10.88 -1.59
CA GLU A 18 3.71 12.14 -2.17
C GLU A 18 4.15 13.38 -1.37
N GLY A 19 4.93 13.21 -0.29
CA GLY A 19 5.35 14.31 0.58
C GLY A 19 4.21 14.97 1.38
N LEU A 20 3.13 14.24 1.61
CA LEU A 20 1.93 14.72 2.27
C LEU A 20 1.91 14.30 3.75
N ALA A 21 1.49 15.21 4.63
CA ALA A 21 1.29 14.88 6.03
C ALA A 21 0.05 13.98 6.21
N CYS A 22 0.24 12.74 6.66
CA CYS A 22 -0.79 11.70 6.72
C CYS A 22 -2.02 12.05 7.58
N ASP A 23 -1.83 12.84 8.64
CA ASP A 23 -2.84 13.12 9.65
C ASP A 23 -3.51 14.50 9.48
N ILE A 24 -3.17 15.28 8.45
CA ILE A 24 -3.93 16.49 8.12
C ILE A 24 -5.34 16.12 7.66
N ARG A 25 -6.30 17.02 7.87
CA ARG A 25 -7.67 16.78 7.43
C ARG A 25 -7.84 17.12 5.96
N PHE A 26 -8.38 16.18 5.21
CA PHE A 26 -8.86 16.32 3.84
C PHE A 26 -10.29 15.76 3.79
N GLU A 27 -11.24 16.55 3.31
CA GLU A 27 -12.67 16.18 3.27
C GLU A 27 -13.23 15.67 4.61
N GLY A 28 -12.74 16.22 5.72
CA GLY A 28 -13.18 15.87 7.09
C GLY A 28 -12.50 14.64 7.70
N ALA A 29 -11.71 13.89 6.94
CA ALA A 29 -10.97 12.70 7.38
C ALA A 29 -9.44 12.91 7.32
N PRO A 30 -8.62 12.09 7.99
CA PRO A 30 -7.17 12.11 7.80
C PRO A 30 -6.78 11.84 6.34
N MET A 31 -5.78 12.56 5.83
CA MET A 31 -5.30 12.50 4.44
C MET A 31 -4.96 11.09 3.97
N TRP A 32 -4.48 10.21 4.85
CA TRP A 32 -4.22 8.82 4.48
C TRP A 32 -5.47 8.07 4.01
N GLN A 33 -6.68 8.44 4.47
CA GLN A 33 -7.90 7.76 4.05
C GLN A 33 -8.23 7.99 2.57
N SER A 34 -7.80 9.12 2.01
CA SER A 34 -7.92 9.47 0.58
C SER A 34 -7.22 8.46 -0.34
N PHE A 35 -6.22 7.74 0.19
CA PHE A 35 -5.43 6.76 -0.54
C PHE A 35 -5.96 5.31 -0.45
N LEU A 36 -7.01 5.08 0.36
CA LEU A 36 -7.61 3.74 0.49
C LEU A 36 -8.14 3.16 -0.82
N PRO A 37 -8.73 3.93 -1.76
CA PRO A 37 -9.13 3.41 -3.07
C PRO A 37 -7.94 2.81 -3.84
N GLN A 38 -6.81 3.51 -3.88
CA GLN A 38 -5.59 3.08 -4.56
C GLN A 38 -5.03 1.80 -3.93
N VAL A 39 -4.97 1.75 -2.59
CA VAL A 39 -4.57 0.54 -1.85
C VAL A 39 -5.47 -0.64 -2.19
N ARG A 40 -6.80 -0.43 -2.26
CA ARG A 40 -7.74 -1.50 -2.63
C ARG A 40 -7.54 -1.97 -4.07
N THR A 41 -7.29 -1.07 -5.01
CA THR A 41 -7.02 -1.43 -6.41
C THR A 41 -5.78 -2.31 -6.52
N VAL A 42 -4.68 -1.96 -5.83
CA VAL A 42 -3.47 -2.79 -5.82
C VAL A 42 -3.74 -4.13 -5.15
N LEU A 43 -4.40 -4.15 -4.00
CA LEU A 43 -4.75 -5.40 -3.29
C LEU A 43 -5.64 -6.32 -4.15
N ALA A 44 -6.55 -5.76 -4.94
CA ALA A 44 -7.37 -6.52 -5.87
C ALA A 44 -6.53 -7.09 -7.01
N ALA A 45 -5.62 -6.29 -7.58
CA ALA A 45 -4.73 -6.73 -8.67
C ALA A 45 -3.80 -7.86 -8.23
N ILE A 46 -3.27 -7.82 -7.01
CA ILE A 46 -2.39 -8.90 -6.51
C ILE A 46 -3.16 -10.16 -6.08
N ALA A 47 -4.44 -10.01 -5.72
CA ALA A 47 -5.31 -11.12 -5.37
C ALA A 47 -5.91 -11.81 -6.60
N ASP A 48 -5.71 -11.24 -7.80
CA ASP A 48 -6.14 -11.85 -9.05
C ASP A 48 -5.44 -13.21 -9.23
N PRO A 49 -6.18 -14.29 -9.49
CA PRO A 49 -5.63 -15.64 -9.57
C PRO A 49 -4.71 -15.86 -10.79
N GLY A 50 -4.73 -14.95 -11.77
CA GLY A 50 -3.77 -14.89 -12.87
C GLY A 50 -2.42 -14.28 -12.46
N VAL A 51 -2.33 -13.70 -11.26
CA VAL A 51 -1.08 -13.11 -10.73
C VAL A 51 -0.43 -14.06 -9.73
N ALA A 52 0.54 -14.82 -10.24
CA ALA A 52 1.71 -15.36 -9.54
C ALA A 52 1.49 -15.78 -8.07
N HIS A 53 0.87 -16.91 -7.76
CA HIS A 53 0.63 -17.32 -6.37
C HIS A 53 1.86 -17.93 -5.67
N GLY A 54 1.98 -17.73 -4.34
CA GLY A 54 2.92 -18.46 -3.48
C GLY A 54 4.38 -17.99 -3.52
N GLU A 55 5.30 -18.88 -3.94
CA GLU A 55 6.76 -18.61 -3.96
C GLU A 55 7.14 -17.44 -4.86
N GLU A 56 6.38 -17.20 -5.92
CA GLU A 56 6.63 -16.12 -6.87
C GLU A 56 6.43 -14.74 -6.22
N TRP A 57 5.34 -14.53 -5.48
CA TRP A 57 5.14 -13.33 -4.66
C TRP A 57 6.24 -13.13 -3.62
N THR A 58 6.74 -14.22 -3.04
CA THR A 58 7.83 -14.16 -2.05
C THR A 58 9.13 -13.67 -2.69
N ARG A 59 9.45 -14.15 -3.90
CA ARG A 59 10.60 -13.67 -4.68
C ARG A 59 10.46 -12.21 -5.08
N ILE A 60 9.27 -11.79 -5.54
CA ILE A 60 8.99 -10.40 -5.90
C ILE A 60 9.19 -9.49 -4.68
N ILE A 61 8.63 -9.84 -3.52
CA ILE A 61 8.80 -9.05 -2.29
C ILE A 61 10.27 -8.99 -1.86
N ALA A 62 11.00 -10.10 -1.93
CA ALA A 62 12.43 -10.13 -1.61
C ALA A 62 13.23 -9.22 -2.55
N HIS A 63 12.94 -9.25 -3.84
CA HIS A 63 13.58 -8.40 -4.84
C HIS A 63 13.29 -6.91 -4.62
N LEU A 64 12.04 -6.55 -4.35
CA LEU A 64 11.66 -5.17 -4.05
C LEU A 64 12.35 -4.64 -2.79
N ARG A 65 12.51 -5.47 -1.75
CA ARG A 65 13.27 -5.11 -0.54
C ARG A 65 14.76 -4.91 -0.83
N ALA A 66 15.36 -5.74 -1.69
CA ALA A 66 16.76 -5.61 -2.07
C ALA A 66 17.03 -4.33 -2.87
N GLN A 67 16.09 -3.91 -3.72
CA GLN A 67 16.18 -2.68 -4.50
C GLN A 67 15.93 -1.40 -3.69
N ALA A 68 15.24 -1.50 -2.55
CA ALA A 68 14.85 -0.32 -1.78
C ALA A 68 16.04 0.48 -1.19
N GLY A 69 17.26 -0.09 -1.12
CA GLY A 69 18.44 0.57 -0.57
C GLY A 69 18.27 1.05 0.89
N PRO A 70 19.36 1.36 1.62
CA PRO A 70 19.22 2.04 2.89
C PRO A 70 18.71 3.47 2.63
N ARG A 71 17.50 3.78 3.12
CA ARG A 71 16.99 5.16 3.21
C ARG A 71 17.87 6.00 4.12
#